data_AF-A0A1Y1Y6B4-F1
#
_entry.id   AF-A0A1Y1Y6B4-F1
#
_cell.length_a   1.000
_cell.length_b   1.000
_cell.length_c   1.000
_cell.angle_alpha   90.00
_cell.angle_beta   90.00
_cell.angle_gamma   90.00
#
_symmetry.space_group_name_H-M   'P 1'
#
loop_
_entity.id
_entity.type
_entity.pdbx_description
1 polymer ?
#
loop_
_entity_poly.entity_id
_entity_poly.type
_entity_poly.pdbx_seq_one_letter_code
_entity_poly.pdbx_strand_id
1 'polypeptide(L)'
;MSLRAESLRSDPEPEAERDDSDGELTKLEDEDMKYIRDKRSLLSSSRSKYQKRTRNGSSQPRRCHACNTTETPEWRRGPDGARTLCNACGLHYAKLTRKRTLAAAGSSEDKEEPNSTT
;
A
#
# COMPACT_ATOMS: atom_id res chain seq x y z
N MET A 1 -1.80 68.41 15.76
CA MET A 1 -0.57 67.75 15.34
C MET A 1 -0.53 66.38 15.99
N SER A 2 -0.40 65.34 15.17
CA SER A 2 -0.50 63.92 15.49
C SER A 2 0.54 63.41 16.48
N LEU A 3 0.05 62.51 17.34
CA LEU A 3 0.67 61.27 17.84
C LEU A 3 2.10 61.34 18.41
N ARG A 4 2.24 60.92 19.68
CA ARG A 4 2.98 59.68 19.97
C ARG A 4 2.54 59.08 21.30
N ALA A 5 2.18 57.81 21.17
CA ALA A 5 1.66 56.91 22.19
C ALA A 5 2.74 56.47 23.19
N GLU A 6 2.24 55.90 24.28
CA GLU A 6 2.96 55.26 25.38
C GLU A 6 4.17 54.42 24.96
N SER A 7 5.23 54.52 25.74
CA SER A 7 6.32 53.52 25.76
C SER A 7 6.40 52.96 27.17
N LEU A 8 5.40 52.15 27.54
CA LEU A 8 5.51 51.25 28.68
C LEU A 8 6.62 50.25 28.36
N ARG A 9 7.66 50.22 29.21
CA ARG A 9 8.70 49.20 29.16
C ARG A 9 8.01 47.86 29.38
N SER A 10 7.97 47.04 28.33
CA SER A 10 7.51 45.67 28.39
C SER A 10 8.50 44.85 29.22
N ASP A 11 8.00 44.25 30.30
CA ASP A 11 8.65 43.14 30.98
C ASP A 11 9.00 42.02 29.98
N PRO A 12 10.15 41.35 30.10
CA PRO A 12 10.43 40.17 29.29
C PRO A 12 9.52 39.00 29.71
N GLU A 13 8.82 38.40 28.73
CA GLU A 13 8.01 37.21 28.94
C GLU A 13 8.84 36.06 29.52
N PRO A 14 8.25 35.22 30.40
CA PRO A 14 8.90 34.00 30.86
C PRO A 14 9.03 33.04 29.67
N GLU A 15 10.28 32.69 29.34
CA GLU A 15 10.57 31.65 28.36
C GLU A 15 9.95 30.35 28.87
N ALA A 16 8.84 29.95 28.25
CA ALA A 16 8.26 28.64 28.48
C ALA A 16 9.31 27.59 28.09
N GLU A 17 9.90 26.98 29.10
CA GLU A 17 10.83 25.87 28.99
C GLU A 17 10.05 24.72 28.35
N ARG A 18 10.24 24.55 27.03
CA ARG A 18 9.64 23.47 26.26
C ARG A 18 10.30 22.18 26.74
N ASP A 19 9.58 21.44 27.56
CA ASP A 19 9.89 20.08 27.95
C ASP A 19 10.17 19.24 26.69
N ASP A 20 11.42 18.80 26.52
CA ASP A 20 11.96 18.10 25.35
C ASP A 20 11.49 16.63 25.26
N SER A 21 10.32 16.30 25.84
CA SER A 21 9.84 14.91 25.94
C SER A 21 9.08 14.41 24.70
N ASP A 22 8.74 15.28 23.74
CA ASP A 22 8.04 14.91 22.50
C ASP A 22 8.97 14.41 21.37
N GLY A 23 10.30 14.52 21.53
CA GLY A 23 11.28 14.12 20.52
C GLY A 23 11.48 12.59 20.37
N GLU A 24 11.16 11.81 21.40
CA GLU A 24 11.42 10.36 21.41
C GLU A 24 10.42 9.56 20.55
N LEU A 25 9.17 10.03 20.45
CA LEU A 25 8.11 9.33 19.71
C LEU A 25 8.38 9.29 18.21
N THR A 26 8.92 10.40 17.67
CA THR A 26 9.22 10.55 16.23
C THR A 26 10.40 9.67 15.77
N LYS A 27 11.40 9.49 16.63
CA LYS A 27 12.59 8.68 16.32
C LYS A 27 12.27 7.19 16.20
N LEU A 28 11.32 6.72 17.01
CA LEU A 28 10.82 5.34 16.92
C LEU A 28 10.01 5.12 15.64
N GLU A 29 9.18 6.09 15.23
CA GLU A 29 8.44 6.02 13.97
C GLU A 29 9.37 6.00 12.75
N ASP A 30 10.43 6.82 12.76
CA ASP A 30 11.42 6.86 11.68
C ASP A 30 12.23 5.55 11.57
N GLU A 31 12.65 4.98 12.71
CA GLU A 31 13.35 3.70 12.74
C GLU A 31 12.45 2.54 12.31
N ASP A 32 11.17 2.53 12.71
CA ASP A 32 10.19 1.53 12.26
C ASP A 32 9.94 1.61 10.75
N MET A 33 9.80 2.83 10.20
CA MET A 33 9.61 3.04 8.76
C MET A 33 10.83 2.59 7.95
N LYS A 34 12.03 2.80 8.48
CA LYS A 34 13.29 2.31 7.90
C LYS A 34 13.38 0.79 7.97
N TYR A 35 13.03 0.17 9.10
CA TYR A 35 13.00 -1.28 9.26
C TYR A 35 12.04 -1.96 8.26
N ILE A 36 10.82 -1.40 8.08
CA ILE A 36 9.84 -1.91 7.10
C ILE A 36 10.41 -1.85 5.68
N ARG A 37 11.09 -0.76 5.32
CA ARG A 37 11.71 -0.56 4.00
C ARG A 37 12.81 -1.59 3.75
N ASP A 38 13.71 -1.77 4.71
CA ASP A 38 14.84 -2.70 4.60
C ASP A 38 14.36 -4.14 4.51
N LYS A 39 13.41 -4.54 5.37
CA LYS A 39 12.80 -5.87 5.32
C LYS A 39 12.12 -6.15 3.98
N ARG A 40 11.42 -5.15 3.41
CA ARG A 40 10.81 -5.28 2.07
C ARG A 40 11.86 -5.39 0.96
N SER A 41 12.98 -4.66 1.07
CA SER A 41 14.11 -4.74 0.13
C SER A 41 14.76 -6.13 0.14
N LEU A 42 15.01 -6.69 1.33
CA LEU A 42 15.54 -8.03 1.49
C LEU A 42 14.59 -9.10 0.93
N LEU A 43 13.30 -9.00 1.23
CA LEU A 43 12.27 -9.90 0.69
C LEU A 43 12.12 -9.80 -0.85
N SER A 44 12.32 -8.61 -1.41
CA SER A 44 12.29 -8.40 -2.86
C SER A 44 13.51 -9.01 -3.55
N SER A 45 14.67 -9.03 -2.89
CA SER A 45 15.92 -9.58 -3.43
C SER A 45 15.91 -11.12 -3.49
N SER A 46 15.16 -11.77 -2.61
CA SER A 46 15.00 -13.24 -2.57
C SER A 46 14.03 -13.79 -3.62
N ARG A 47 13.33 -12.94 -4.40
CA ARG A 47 12.47 -13.41 -5.49
C ARG A 47 13.36 -13.75 -6.70
N SER A 48 13.49 -15.04 -6.98
CA SER A 48 14.21 -15.59 -8.13
C SER A 48 14.06 -14.74 -9.40
N LYS A 49 15.20 -14.33 -9.99
CA LYS A 49 15.31 -13.57 -11.24
C LYS A 49 14.75 -14.30 -12.48
N TYR A 50 14.28 -15.53 -12.32
CA TYR A 50 13.65 -16.30 -13.40
C TYR A 50 12.14 -16.08 -13.42
N GLN A 51 11.71 -14.89 -13.84
CA GLN A 51 10.54 -14.70 -14.71
C GLN A 51 10.63 -13.26 -15.24
N LYS A 52 11.63 -13.02 -16.10
CA LYS A 52 11.47 -12.06 -17.20
C LYS A 52 10.31 -12.57 -18.05
N ARG A 53 9.07 -12.36 -17.61
CA ARG A 53 7.91 -12.46 -18.49
C ARG A 53 8.11 -11.36 -19.50
N THR A 54 8.52 -11.81 -20.68
CA THR A 54 8.65 -11.07 -21.91
C THR A 54 7.71 -9.87 -21.90
N ARG A 55 8.28 -8.68 -22.13
CA ARG A 55 7.54 -7.48 -22.50
C ARG A 55 6.91 -7.74 -23.86
N ASN A 56 6.00 -8.72 -23.96
CA ASN A 56 5.34 -9.07 -25.19
C ASN A 56 4.43 -7.90 -25.52
N GLY A 57 4.84 -7.12 -26.52
CA GLY A 57 4.20 -5.91 -27.00
C GLY A 57 2.89 -6.18 -27.74
N SER A 58 1.98 -6.95 -27.14
CA SER A 58 0.59 -7.03 -27.62
C SER A 58 -0.15 -5.78 -27.13
N SER A 59 -0.52 -4.91 -28.09
CA SER A 59 -1.50 -3.80 -27.99
C SER A 59 -1.87 -3.38 -26.57
N GLN A 60 -1.28 -2.29 -26.09
CA GLN A 60 -1.74 -1.67 -24.85
C GLN A 60 -3.25 -1.38 -25.00
N PRO A 61 -4.11 -1.86 -24.09
CA PRO A 61 -5.53 -1.59 -24.18
C PRO A 61 -5.75 -0.09 -24.06
N ARG A 62 -6.62 0.46 -24.92
CA ARG A 62 -6.92 1.90 -24.93
C ARG A 62 -7.59 2.37 -23.64
N ARG A 63 -8.26 1.46 -22.92
CA ARG A 63 -9.03 1.75 -21.70
C ARG A 63 -9.02 0.58 -20.72
N CYS A 64 -9.13 0.90 -19.43
CA CYS A 64 -9.36 -0.07 -18.37
C CYS A 64 -10.69 -0.80 -18.58
N HIS A 65 -10.72 -2.12 -18.42
CA HIS A 65 -11.96 -2.89 -18.62
C HIS A 65 -12.96 -2.74 -17.46
N ALA A 66 -12.50 -2.30 -16.29
CA ALA A 66 -13.34 -2.15 -15.09
C ALA A 66 -13.89 -0.72 -14.89
N CYS A 67 -13.08 0.30 -15.17
CA CYS A 67 -13.46 1.70 -14.94
C CYS A 67 -13.30 2.60 -16.17
N ASN A 68 -12.92 2.03 -17.31
CA ASN A 68 -12.83 2.72 -18.60
C ASN A 68 -11.82 3.89 -18.65
N THR A 69 -11.00 4.12 -17.62
CA THR A 69 -9.92 5.12 -17.69
C THR A 69 -8.95 4.79 -18.83
N THR A 70 -8.57 5.81 -19.57
CA THR A 70 -7.55 5.75 -20.63
C THR A 70 -6.17 6.11 -20.10
N GLU A 71 -6.11 6.77 -18.94
CA GLU A 71 -4.88 7.25 -18.30
C GLU A 71 -4.62 6.49 -17.00
N THR A 72 -3.39 6.00 -16.86
CA THR A 72 -2.90 5.30 -15.66
C THR A 72 -1.37 5.28 -15.69
N PRO A 73 -0.69 5.43 -14.55
CA PRO A 73 0.77 5.39 -14.49
C PRO A 73 1.34 4.00 -14.82
N GLU A 74 0.56 2.94 -14.61
CA GLU A 74 0.95 1.55 -14.92
C GLU A 74 -0.29 0.74 -15.31
N TRP A 75 -0.14 -0.15 -16.29
CA TRP A 75 -1.18 -1.08 -16.72
C TRP A 75 -0.95 -2.47 -16.14
N ARG A 76 -1.94 -3.00 -15.41
CA ARG A 76 -1.88 -4.28 -14.70
C ARG A 76 -2.66 -5.37 -15.42
N ARG A 77 -2.37 -6.63 -15.06
CA ARG A 77 -3.09 -7.80 -15.58
C ARG A 77 -4.48 -7.91 -14.93
N GLY A 78 -5.48 -8.23 -15.73
CA GLY A 78 -6.86 -8.47 -15.30
C GLY A 78 -7.36 -9.85 -15.73
N PRO A 79 -8.67 -10.11 -15.60
CA PRO A 79 -9.28 -11.39 -16.00
C PRO A 79 -9.11 -11.65 -17.50
N ASP A 80 -9.22 -10.61 -18.33
CA ASP A 80 -9.11 -10.70 -19.79
C ASP A 80 -7.66 -10.76 -20.30
N GLY A 81 -6.68 -10.84 -19.38
CA GLY A 81 -5.27 -11.05 -19.72
C GLY A 81 -4.34 -9.89 -19.37
N ALA A 82 -3.29 -9.73 -20.17
CA ALA A 82 -2.20 -8.81 -19.86
C ALA A 82 -2.62 -7.35 -20.05
N ARG A 83 -2.24 -6.48 -19.09
CA ARG A 83 -2.39 -5.02 -19.16
C ARG A 83 -3.84 -4.50 -19.29
N THR A 84 -4.87 -5.29 -19.03
CA THR A 84 -6.29 -4.92 -19.26
C THR A 84 -6.90 -3.98 -18.22
N LEU A 85 -6.22 -3.77 -17.09
CA LEU A 85 -6.70 -2.93 -15.99
C LEU A 85 -5.73 -1.80 -15.68
N CYS A 86 -6.26 -0.67 -15.20
CA CYS A 86 -5.44 0.39 -14.64
C CYS A 86 -4.78 -0.03 -13.31
N ASN A 87 -3.90 0.81 -12.78
CA ASN A 87 -3.17 0.53 -11.55
C ASN A 87 -4.12 0.21 -10.37
N ALA A 88 -5.15 1.04 -10.16
CA ALA A 88 -6.10 0.87 -9.06
C ALA A 88 -6.93 -0.43 -9.19
N CYS A 89 -7.58 -0.62 -10.34
CA CYS A 89 -8.42 -1.79 -10.59
C CYS A 89 -7.60 -3.09 -10.56
N GLY A 90 -6.39 -3.08 -11.12
CA GLY A 90 -5.53 -4.26 -11.12
C GLY A 90 -5.05 -4.67 -9.73
N LEU A 91 -4.78 -3.71 -8.83
CA LEU A 91 -4.45 -4.00 -7.44
C LEU A 91 -5.64 -4.62 -6.69
N HIS A 92 -6.84 -4.08 -6.90
CA HIS A 92 -8.07 -4.62 -6.33
C HIS A 92 -8.32 -6.05 -6.81
N TYR A 93 -8.22 -6.27 -8.13
CA TYR A 93 -8.36 -7.60 -8.73
C TYR A 93 -7.34 -8.59 -8.15
N ALA A 94 -6.06 -8.24 -8.07
CA ALA A 94 -5.04 -9.12 -7.49
C ALA A 94 -5.29 -9.46 -6.01
N LYS A 95 -5.87 -8.54 -5.22
CA LYS A 95 -6.31 -8.84 -3.85
C LYS A 95 -7.48 -9.82 -3.85
N LEU A 96 -8.48 -9.61 -4.70
CA LEU A 96 -9.64 -10.48 -4.82
C LEU A 96 -9.26 -11.89 -5.30
N THR A 97 -8.42 -12.01 -6.33
CA THR A 97 -7.94 -13.29 -6.84
C THR A 97 -7.20 -14.07 -5.76
N ARG A 98 -6.33 -13.44 -4.98
CA ARG A 98 -5.63 -14.10 -3.85
C ARG A 98 -6.62 -14.62 -2.79
N LYS A 99 -7.64 -13.84 -2.43
CA LYS A 99 -8.67 -14.30 -1.49
C LYS A 99 -9.43 -15.51 -2.02
N ARG A 100 -9.76 -15.52 -3.31
CA ARG A 100 -10.46 -16.63 -3.98
C ARG A 100 -9.59 -17.89 -4.09
N THR A 101 -8.31 -17.76 -4.43
CA THR A 101 -7.40 -18.92 -4.50
C THR A 101 -7.15 -19.54 -3.12
N LEU A 102 -7.11 -18.72 -2.06
CA LEU A 102 -6.97 -19.22 -0.69
C LEU A 102 -8.25 -19.91 -0.21
N ALA A 103 -9.43 -19.39 -0.56
CA ALA A 103 -10.71 -20.04 -0.23
C ALA A 103 -10.92 -21.35 -0.99
N ALA A 104 -10.48 -21.42 -2.26
CA ALA A 104 -10.61 -22.62 -3.09
C ALA A 104 -9.63 -23.74 -2.71
N ALA A 105 -8.54 -23.44 -2.00
CA ALA A 105 -7.57 -24.43 -1.53
C ALA A 105 -7.92 -25.07 -0.18
N GLY A 106 -8.99 -24.60 0.50
CA GLY A 106 -9.43 -25.09 1.81
C GLY A 106 -10.81 -25.78 1.79
N SER A 107 -11.23 -26.35 0.66
CA SER A 107 -12.52 -27.05 0.51
C SER A 107 -12.35 -28.44 -0.09
N SER A 108 -11.41 -29.22 0.46
CA SER A 108 -11.24 -30.65 0.14
C SER A 108 -10.81 -31.40 1.40
N GLU A 109 -11.70 -31.43 2.41
CA GLU A 109 -11.59 -32.31 3.57
C GLU A 109 -12.96 -32.98 3.81
N ASP A 110 -12.87 -34.24 4.23
CA ASP A 110 -13.71 -35.38 3.92
C ASP A 110 -15.22 -35.31 4.25
N LYS A 111 -16.03 -35.78 3.28
CA LYS A 111 -17.34 -36.37 3.56
C LYS A 111 -17.16 -37.88 3.77
N GLU A 112 -16.85 -38.29 5.00
CA GLU A 112 -17.07 -39.67 5.42
C GLU A 112 -18.50 -39.76 5.99
N GLU A 113 -19.38 -40.43 5.25
CA GLU A 113 -20.71 -40.84 5.71
C GLU A 113 -20.59 -41.86 6.85
N PRO A 114 -21.29 -41.72 7.99
CA PRO A 114 -21.58 -42.87 8.82
C PRO A 114 -22.72 -43.66 8.16
N ASN A 115 -22.36 -44.79 7.58
CA ASN A 115 -23.32 -45.77 7.10
C ASN A 115 -24.26 -46.20 8.25
N SER A 116 -25.55 -46.16 7.94
CA SER A 116 -26.58 -46.90 8.64
C SER A 116 -26.30 -48.40 8.49
N THR A 117 -26.13 -49.12 9.59
CA THR A 117 -26.47 -50.56 9.69
C THR A 117 -26.68 -50.94 11.15
N THR A 118 -27.94 -51.25 11.46
CA THR A 118 -28.51 -52.15 12.48
C THR A 118 -27.87 -52.26 13.86
#